data_AF-A0A938BZI5-F1
#
_entry.id   AF-A0A938BZI5-F1
#
_cell.length_a   1.000
_cell.length_b   1.000
_cell.length_c   1.000
_cell.angle_alpha   90.00
_cell.angle_beta   90.00
_cell.angle_gamma   90.00
#
_symmetry.space_group_name_H-M   'P 1'
#
loop_
_entity.id
_entity.type
_entity.pdbx_description
1 polymer ?
#
loop_
_entity_poly.entity_id
_entity_poly.type
_entity_poly.pdbx_seq_one_letter_code
_entity_poly.pdbx_strand_id
1 'polypeptide(L)'
;MAKAALSIDVISDVVCPWCYIGKRRLEGALRLYREQHPGSPAPEVRWWSFQLNPDMPAAGIDRGTYLEQKFGTANMAVIYARVAAACREVGIPFAFDRVVRQPNTLVAHSLVALAGLHGMLEAVFRAYFIGGEDLTQEDALLRIAVGAGLAEAAVRECLADPEMRAQTAHGGRARPRAWRGGRTTLHLQPPHRGI
;
A
#
# COMPACT_ATOMS: atom_id res chain seq x y z
N MET A 1 -12.06 9.07 33.84
CA MET A 1 -12.42 9.16 32.42
C MET A 1 -11.56 8.16 31.65
N ALA A 2 -12.15 7.29 30.82
CA ALA A 2 -11.36 6.36 30.00
C ALA A 2 -10.54 7.15 28.98
N LYS A 3 -9.24 6.84 28.85
CA LYS A 3 -8.35 7.46 27.87
C LYS A 3 -8.87 7.11 26.46
N ALA A 4 -9.00 8.09 25.57
CA ALA A 4 -9.39 7.82 24.19
C ALA A 4 -8.28 7.04 23.46
N ALA A 5 -8.66 6.12 22.57
CA ALA A 5 -7.72 5.40 21.73
C ALA A 5 -6.98 6.37 20.79
N LEU A 6 -5.67 6.17 20.62
CA LEU A 6 -4.88 6.90 19.63
C LEU A 6 -5.36 6.51 18.23
N SER A 7 -5.68 7.49 17.38
CA SER A 7 -6.03 7.25 15.98
C SER A 7 -4.82 7.55 15.08
N ILE A 8 -4.50 6.60 14.19
CA ILE A 8 -3.38 6.62 13.26
C ILE A 8 -3.93 6.50 11.84
N ASP A 9 -3.77 7.56 11.05
CA ASP A 9 -4.09 7.54 9.62
C ASP A 9 -2.83 7.24 8.81
N VAL A 10 -2.87 6.18 8.00
CA VAL A 10 -1.75 5.71 7.18
C VAL A 10 -2.09 5.86 5.71
N ILE A 11 -1.25 6.61 4.98
CA ILE A 11 -1.42 6.84 3.55
C ILE A 11 -0.46 5.93 2.79
N SER A 12 -0.98 5.11 1.88
CA SER A 12 -0.24 4.01 1.28
C SER A 12 -0.57 3.80 -0.19
N ASP A 13 0.46 3.47 -0.97
CA ASP A 13 0.32 2.94 -2.34
C ASP A 13 0.81 1.49 -2.38
N VAL A 14 0.08 0.63 -3.11
CA VAL A 14 0.34 -0.81 -3.18
C VAL A 14 1.61 -1.17 -3.96
N VAL A 15 2.12 -0.25 -4.77
CA VAL A 15 3.39 -0.39 -5.53
C VAL A 15 4.58 0.31 -4.87
N CYS A 16 4.39 0.89 -3.67
CA CYS A 16 5.45 1.54 -2.93
C CYS A 16 6.14 0.55 -1.96
N PRO A 17 7.43 0.21 -2.17
CA PRO A 17 8.12 -0.74 -1.30
C PRO A 17 8.21 -0.23 0.16
N TRP A 18 8.35 1.09 0.34
CA TRP A 18 8.40 1.71 1.66
C TRP A 18 7.07 1.68 2.40
N CYS A 19 5.93 1.66 1.68
CA CYS A 19 4.64 1.45 2.31
C CYS A 19 4.51 0.04 2.88
N TYR A 20 5.02 -0.98 2.19
CA TYR A 20 5.01 -2.34 2.72
C TYR A 20 5.95 -2.51 3.92
N ILE A 21 7.17 -1.97 3.83
CA ILE A 21 8.13 -1.95 4.96
C ILE A 21 7.52 -1.20 6.15
N GLY A 22 6.93 -0.03 5.89
CA GLY A 22 6.30 0.81 6.89
C GLY A 22 5.14 0.11 7.59
N LYS A 23 4.32 -0.65 6.86
CA LYS A 23 3.26 -1.50 7.43
C LYS A 23 3.83 -2.49 8.44
N ARG A 24 4.88 -3.25 8.08
CA ARG A 24 5.52 -4.22 9.00
C ARG A 24 6.12 -3.55 10.23
N ARG A 25 6.74 -2.37 10.06
CA ARG A 25 7.28 -1.59 11.19
C ARG A 25 6.17 -1.09 12.10
N LEU A 26 5.06 -0.59 11.55
CA LEU A 26 3.91 -0.15 12.32
C LEU A 26 3.28 -1.31 13.10
N GLU A 27 3.12 -2.48 12.49
CA GLU A 27 2.63 -3.69 13.18
C GLU A 27 3.55 -4.08 14.35
N GLY A 28 4.86 -4.06 14.14
CA GLY A 28 5.84 -4.27 15.21
C GLY A 28 5.71 -3.25 16.34
N ALA A 29 5.58 -1.96 16.00
CA ALA A 29 5.41 -0.89 16.97
C ALA A 29 4.09 -1.01 17.76
N LEU A 30 2.99 -1.40 17.12
CA LEU A 30 1.69 -1.62 17.77
C LEU A 30 1.73 -2.81 18.73
N ARG A 31 2.46 -3.87 18.37
CA ARG A 31 2.70 -5.01 19.27
C ARG A 31 3.49 -4.57 20.50
N LEU A 32 4.62 -3.89 20.31
CA LEU A 32 5.43 -3.36 21.41
C LEU A 32 4.63 -2.40 22.31
N TYR A 33 3.81 -1.54 21.71
CA TYR A 33 2.93 -0.63 22.45
C TYR A 33 1.98 -1.39 23.37
N ARG A 34 1.34 -2.45 22.86
CA ARG A 34 0.41 -3.29 23.63
C ARG A 34 1.11 -4.00 24.79
N GLU A 35 2.31 -4.52 24.56
CA GLU A 35 3.13 -5.18 25.58
C GLU A 35 3.53 -4.22 26.70
N GLN A 36 3.90 -2.99 26.34
CA GLN A 36 4.30 -1.94 27.30
C GLN A 36 3.11 -1.27 28.01
N HIS A 37 1.90 -1.34 27.43
CA HIS A 37 0.71 -0.65 27.91
C HIS A 37 -0.54 -1.56 27.93
N PRO A 38 -0.53 -2.68 28.68
CA PRO A 38 -1.60 -3.70 28.61
C PRO A 38 -2.99 -3.20 29.02
N GLY A 39 -3.08 -2.10 29.78
CA GLY A 39 -4.34 -1.46 30.17
C GLY A 39 -4.75 -0.26 29.31
N SER A 40 -3.97 0.11 28.29
CA SER A 40 -4.33 1.19 27.38
C SER A 40 -5.20 0.68 26.22
N PRO A 41 -6.16 1.49 25.73
CA PRO A 41 -6.90 1.15 24.52
C PRO A 41 -5.95 0.91 23.35
N ALA A 42 -6.24 -0.10 22.53
CA ALA A 42 -5.49 -0.34 21.30
C ALA A 42 -5.61 0.86 20.36
N PRO A 43 -4.52 1.31 19.72
CA PRO A 43 -4.60 2.34 18.68
C PRO A 43 -5.49 1.90 17.52
N GLU A 44 -6.31 2.82 17.03
CA GLU A 44 -7.13 2.63 15.83
C GLU A 44 -6.32 3.02 14.60
N VAL A 45 -6.07 2.07 13.71
CA VAL A 45 -5.31 2.32 12.47
C VAL A 45 -6.26 2.34 11.28
N ARG A 46 -6.23 3.43 10.54
CA ARG A 46 -7.00 3.60 9.30
C ARG A 46 -6.06 3.76 8.13
N TRP A 47 -6.33 3.03 7.07
CA TRP A 47 -5.53 3.09 5.85
C TRP A 47 -6.21 3.97 4.82
N TRP A 48 -5.43 4.64 3.98
CA TRP A 48 -5.91 5.52 2.94
C TRP A 48 -5.11 5.26 1.67
N SER A 49 -5.82 4.97 0.59
CA SER A 49 -5.22 4.76 -0.72
C SER A 49 -4.61 6.05 -1.26
N PHE A 50 -3.43 5.91 -1.86
CA PHE A 50 -2.73 6.97 -2.56
C PHE A 50 -2.10 6.39 -3.82
N GLN A 51 -2.16 7.13 -4.93
CA GLN A 51 -1.47 6.75 -6.16
C GLN A 51 -0.20 7.59 -6.30
N LEU A 52 0.96 6.94 -6.32
CA LEU A 52 2.23 7.60 -6.59
C LEU A 52 2.29 8.17 -8.01
N ASN A 53 1.65 7.48 -8.97
CA ASN A 53 1.58 7.91 -10.36
C ASN A 53 0.11 7.79 -10.84
N PRO A 54 -0.75 8.79 -10.57
CA PRO A 54 -2.15 8.74 -10.99
C PRO A 54 -2.32 8.72 -12.52
N ASP A 55 -1.35 9.29 -13.25
CA ASP A 55 -1.36 9.36 -14.71
C ASP A 55 -0.76 8.11 -15.39
N MET A 56 -0.42 7.06 -14.62
CA MET A 56 0.04 5.78 -15.17
C MET A 56 -1.03 5.21 -16.13
N PRO A 57 -0.69 4.76 -17.34
CA PRO A 57 -1.66 4.12 -18.22
C PRO A 57 -2.33 2.91 -17.55
N ALA A 58 -3.58 2.61 -17.90
CA ALA A 58 -4.32 1.49 -17.31
C ALA A 58 -3.58 0.14 -17.49
N ALA A 59 -2.95 -0.06 -18.65
CA ALA A 59 -2.11 -1.23 -18.94
C ALA A 59 -0.74 -1.22 -18.22
N GLY A 60 -0.44 -0.17 -17.45
CA GLY A 60 0.87 0.04 -16.85
C GLY A 60 1.97 0.26 -17.90
N ILE A 61 3.22 0.23 -17.43
CA ILE A 61 4.42 0.27 -18.29
C ILE A 61 5.44 -0.75 -17.78
N ASP A 62 6.40 -1.10 -18.63
CA ASP A 62 7.55 -1.92 -18.22
C ASP A 62 8.23 -1.34 -16.96
N ARG A 63 8.61 -2.21 -16.02
CA ARG A 63 9.18 -1.79 -14.74
C ARG A 63 10.55 -1.13 -14.93
N GLY A 64 11.39 -1.63 -15.83
CA GLY A 64 12.68 -1.03 -16.13
C GLY A 64 12.52 0.39 -16.68
N THR A 65 11.66 0.55 -17.69
CA THR A 65 11.31 1.85 -18.25
C THR A 65 10.77 2.82 -17.18
N TYR A 66 9.90 2.36 -16.28
CA TYR A 66 9.41 3.20 -15.18
C TYR A 66 10.54 3.72 -14.28
N LEU A 67 11.49 2.85 -13.94
CA LEU A 67 12.59 3.19 -13.04
C LEU A 67 13.56 4.15 -13.70
N GLU A 68 13.87 3.95 -14.98
CA GLU A 68 14.66 4.87 -15.79
C GLU A 68 14.00 6.25 -15.85
N GLN A 69 12.70 6.32 -16.11
CA GLN A 69 11.96 7.59 -16.13
C GLN A 69 11.95 8.28 -14.75
N LYS A 70 11.80 7.50 -13.68
CA LYS A 70 11.67 8.04 -12.32
C LYS A 70 12.99 8.48 -11.71
N PHE A 71 14.06 7.71 -11.93
CA PHE A 71 15.34 7.88 -11.25
C PHE A 71 16.47 8.30 -12.20
N GLY A 72 16.23 8.34 -13.52
CA GLY A 72 17.20 8.78 -14.52
C GLY A 72 18.48 7.96 -14.46
N THR A 73 19.61 8.65 -14.30
CA THR A 73 20.95 8.05 -14.26
C THR A 73 21.34 7.49 -12.89
N ALA A 74 20.43 7.47 -11.92
CA ALA A 74 20.73 6.94 -10.59
C ALA A 74 21.11 5.45 -10.66
N ASN A 75 22.04 5.04 -9.80
CA ASN A 75 22.42 3.65 -9.70
C ASN A 75 21.33 2.83 -9.00
N MET A 76 20.51 2.14 -9.79
CA MET A 76 19.41 1.32 -9.31
C MET A 76 19.86 0.21 -8.34
N ALA A 77 21.09 -0.30 -8.46
CA ALA A 77 21.62 -1.29 -7.53
C ALA A 77 21.74 -0.73 -6.11
N VAL A 78 22.13 0.54 -5.96
CA VAL A 78 22.22 1.21 -4.65
C VAL A 78 20.82 1.42 -4.05
N ILE A 79 19.87 1.87 -4.87
CA ILE A 79 18.49 2.07 -4.45
C ILE A 79 17.87 0.75 -3.98
N TYR A 80 18.02 -0.31 -4.75
CA TYR A 80 17.52 -1.64 -4.39
C TYR A 80 18.25 -2.25 -3.21
N ALA A 81 19.56 -2.05 -3.07
CA ALA A 81 20.29 -2.52 -1.89
C ALA A 81 19.72 -1.91 -0.60
N ARG A 82 19.37 -0.62 -0.61
CA ARG A 82 18.73 0.05 0.52
C ARG A 82 17.34 -0.51 0.85
N VAL A 83 16.52 -0.74 -0.16
CA VAL A 83 15.18 -1.34 0.03
C VAL A 83 15.34 -2.78 0.54
N ALA A 84 16.22 -3.57 -0.05
CA ALA A 84 16.48 -4.95 0.34
C ALA A 84 16.98 -5.06 1.79
N ALA A 85 17.86 -4.15 2.22
CA ALA A 85 18.31 -4.07 3.62
C ALA A 85 17.13 -3.84 4.56
N ALA A 86 16.29 -2.83 4.28
CA ALA A 86 15.12 -2.54 5.09
C ALA A 86 14.08 -3.68 5.08
N CYS A 87 13.90 -4.37 3.95
CA CYS A 87 13.05 -5.57 3.85
C CYS A 87 13.54 -6.71 4.73
N ARG A 88 14.86 -6.96 4.80
CA ARG A 88 15.45 -7.99 5.68
C ARG A 88 15.16 -7.72 7.15
N GLU A 89 15.26 -6.47 7.59
CA GLU A 89 14.95 -6.08 8.98
C GLU A 89 13.52 -6.42 9.40
N VAL A 90 12.58 -6.43 8.44
CA VAL A 90 11.14 -6.63 8.71
C VAL A 90 10.60 -7.94 8.15
N GLY A 91 11.48 -8.85 7.72
CA GLY A 91 11.12 -10.17 7.23
C GLY A 91 10.26 -10.15 5.96
N ILE A 92 10.52 -9.23 5.02
CA ILE A 92 9.89 -9.22 3.69
C ILE A 92 10.86 -9.87 2.68
N PRO A 93 10.51 -11.03 2.10
CA PRO A 93 11.32 -11.67 1.05
C PRO A 93 10.99 -11.05 -0.32
N PHE A 94 11.38 -9.79 -0.51
CA PHE A 94 11.10 -9.06 -1.74
C PHE A 94 11.81 -9.71 -2.94
N ALA A 95 11.05 -10.05 -3.99
CA ALA A 95 11.55 -10.65 -5.24
C ALA A 95 11.64 -9.59 -6.35
N PHE A 96 12.68 -8.75 -6.32
CA PHE A 96 12.83 -7.59 -7.20
C PHE A 96 12.84 -7.97 -8.69
N ASP A 97 13.44 -9.11 -9.01
CA ASP A 97 13.57 -9.71 -10.34
C ASP A 97 12.23 -10.17 -10.92
N ARG A 98 11.25 -10.50 -10.07
CA ARG A 98 9.93 -10.95 -10.52
C ARG A 98 8.98 -9.81 -10.89
N VAL A 99 9.25 -8.59 -10.41
CA VAL A 99 8.41 -7.43 -10.68
C VAL A 99 8.77 -6.83 -12.04
N VAL A 100 8.06 -7.25 -13.09
CA VAL A 100 8.33 -6.81 -14.47
C VAL A 100 7.40 -5.70 -14.97
N ARG A 101 6.26 -5.47 -14.30
CA ARG A 101 5.29 -4.43 -14.66
C ARG A 101 5.18 -3.38 -13.56
N GLN A 102 5.16 -2.10 -13.93
CA GLN A 102 4.65 -1.02 -13.09
C GLN A 102 3.17 -0.77 -13.44
N PRO A 103 2.21 -1.16 -12.59
CA PRO A 103 0.79 -1.00 -12.87
C PRO A 103 0.28 0.41 -12.50
N ASN A 104 -0.86 0.80 -13.09
CA ASN A 104 -1.74 1.78 -12.47
C ASN A 104 -2.44 1.11 -11.28
N THR A 105 -2.45 1.76 -10.12
CA THR A 105 -2.93 1.16 -8.87
C THR A 105 -4.41 1.43 -8.56
N LEU A 106 -5.15 2.12 -9.42
CA LEU A 106 -6.54 2.53 -9.16
C LEU A 106 -7.45 1.32 -8.90
N VAL A 107 -7.39 0.30 -9.77
CA VAL A 107 -8.23 -0.89 -9.65
C VAL A 107 -7.86 -1.69 -8.39
N ALA A 108 -6.56 -1.88 -8.13
CA ALA A 108 -6.09 -2.54 -6.92
C ALA A 108 -6.53 -1.79 -5.64
N HIS A 109 -6.46 -0.45 -5.64
CA HIS A 109 -6.93 0.38 -4.53
C HIS A 109 -8.44 0.26 -4.31
N SER A 110 -9.21 0.11 -5.38
CA SER A 110 -10.67 -0.07 -5.31
C SER A 110 -11.06 -1.36 -4.62
N LEU A 111 -10.35 -2.45 -4.91
CA LEU A 111 -10.53 -3.72 -4.21
C LEU A 111 -10.05 -3.64 -2.75
N VAL A 112 -8.98 -2.90 -2.48
CA VAL A 112 -8.49 -2.63 -1.12
C VAL A 112 -9.54 -1.89 -0.30
N ALA A 113 -10.21 -0.88 -0.88
CA ALA A 113 -11.31 -0.16 -0.23
C ALA A 113 -12.54 -1.06 0.01
N LEU A 114 -12.90 -1.89 -0.97
CA LEU A 114 -14.02 -2.85 -0.85
C LEU A 114 -13.84 -3.81 0.33
N ALA A 115 -12.61 -4.27 0.60
CA ALA A 115 -12.30 -5.25 1.63
C ALA A 115 -12.15 -4.72 3.07
N GLY A 116 -12.31 -3.40 3.30
CA GLY A 116 -11.95 -2.83 4.61
C GLY A 116 -10.44 -2.83 4.87
N LEU A 117 -9.66 -2.64 3.80
CA LEU A 117 -8.25 -2.24 3.74
C LEU A 117 -7.19 -3.22 4.28
N HIS A 118 -7.30 -3.78 5.49
CA HIS A 118 -6.12 -4.41 6.12
C HIS A 118 -5.70 -5.74 5.47
N GLY A 119 -6.65 -6.67 5.28
CA GLY A 119 -6.35 -7.99 4.70
C GLY A 119 -5.97 -7.90 3.22
N MET A 120 -6.75 -7.13 2.44
CA MET A 120 -6.52 -6.97 1.02
C MET A 120 -5.23 -6.20 0.71
N LEU A 121 -4.86 -5.21 1.51
CA LEU A 121 -3.59 -4.48 1.34
C LEU A 121 -2.38 -5.42 1.50
N GLU A 122 -2.37 -6.29 2.51
CA GLU A 122 -1.31 -7.30 2.65
C GLU A 122 -1.30 -8.28 1.47
N ALA A 123 -2.47 -8.74 1.02
CA ALA A 123 -2.58 -9.66 -0.11
C ALA A 123 -1.99 -9.06 -1.40
N VAL A 124 -2.33 -7.81 -1.71
CA VAL A 124 -1.78 -7.09 -2.88
C VAL A 124 -0.28 -6.87 -2.74
N PHE A 125 0.21 -6.46 -1.56
CA PHE A 125 1.65 -6.30 -1.34
C PHE A 125 2.43 -7.59 -1.56
N ARG A 126 1.93 -8.71 -1.05
CA ARG A 126 2.57 -10.02 -1.23
C ARG A 126 2.54 -10.44 -2.70
N ALA A 127 1.40 -10.33 -3.36
CA ALA A 127 1.24 -10.69 -4.76
C ALA A 127 2.22 -9.91 -5.65
N TYR A 128 2.30 -8.58 -5.47
CA TYR A 128 3.17 -7.74 -6.24
C TYR A 128 4.65 -7.94 -5.89
N PHE A 129 5.04 -7.76 -4.63
CA PHE A 129 6.46 -7.69 -4.24
C PHE A 129 7.14 -9.03 -4.00
N ILE A 130 6.39 -10.10 -3.76
CA ILE A 130 6.93 -11.45 -3.52
C ILE A 130 6.55 -12.38 -4.67
N GLY A 131 5.31 -12.29 -5.14
CA GLY A 131 4.81 -13.06 -6.27
C GLY A 131 5.27 -12.55 -7.64
N GLY A 132 5.52 -11.25 -7.77
CA GLY A 132 5.74 -10.61 -9.08
C GLY A 132 4.48 -10.53 -9.94
N GLU A 133 3.30 -10.66 -9.33
CA GLU A 133 2.02 -10.64 -10.03
C GLU A 133 1.80 -9.28 -10.70
N ASP A 134 1.35 -9.30 -11.96
CA ASP A 134 0.99 -8.09 -12.70
C ASP A 134 -0.41 -7.62 -12.29
N LEU A 135 -0.47 -6.56 -11.49
CA LEU A 135 -1.73 -5.99 -10.99
C LEU A 135 -2.58 -5.28 -12.07
N THR A 136 -2.13 -5.24 -13.33
CA THR A 136 -2.97 -4.81 -14.46
C THR A 136 -3.89 -5.92 -14.95
N GLN A 137 -3.63 -7.17 -14.56
CA GLN A 137 -4.40 -8.32 -15.00
C GLN A 137 -5.61 -8.55 -14.10
N GLU A 138 -6.81 -8.51 -14.67
CA GLU A 138 -8.06 -8.68 -13.92
C GLU A 138 -8.13 -10.06 -13.24
N ASP A 139 -7.68 -11.12 -13.91
CA ASP A 139 -7.64 -12.47 -13.31
C ASP A 139 -6.69 -12.55 -12.11
N ALA A 140 -5.57 -11.82 -12.14
CA ALA A 140 -4.66 -11.76 -10.99
C ALA A 140 -5.34 -11.03 -9.83
N LEU A 141 -5.95 -9.86 -10.09
CA LEU A 141 -6.69 -9.09 -9.08
C LEU A 141 -7.85 -9.89 -8.48
N LEU A 142 -8.58 -10.64 -9.30
CA LEU A 142 -9.66 -11.51 -8.87
C LEU A 142 -9.16 -12.58 -7.90
N ARG A 143 -8.10 -13.32 -8.28
CA ARG A 143 -7.50 -14.36 -7.42
C ARG A 143 -6.99 -13.77 -6.10
N ILE A 144 -6.32 -12.63 -6.14
CA ILE A 144 -5.79 -11.96 -4.94
C ILE A 144 -6.94 -11.56 -4.02
N ALA A 145 -8.00 -10.94 -4.57
CA ALA A 145 -9.15 -10.47 -3.80
C ALA A 145 -9.95 -11.60 -3.16
N VAL A 146 -10.26 -12.65 -3.92
CA VAL A 146 -10.95 -13.84 -3.41
C VAL A 146 -10.10 -14.56 -2.36
N GLY A 147 -8.79 -14.70 -2.61
CA GLY A 147 -7.86 -15.26 -1.63
C GLY A 147 -7.73 -14.43 -0.35
N ALA A 148 -8.02 -13.13 -0.41
CA ALA A 148 -8.09 -12.24 0.74
C ALA A 148 -9.46 -12.27 1.46
N GLY A 149 -10.40 -13.09 0.99
CA GLY A 149 -11.71 -13.31 1.61
C GLY A 149 -12.86 -12.46 1.04
N LEU A 150 -12.66 -11.75 -0.07
CA LEU A 150 -13.75 -11.07 -0.77
C LEU A 150 -14.64 -12.07 -1.52
N ALA A 151 -15.94 -11.82 -1.54
CA ALA A 151 -16.87 -12.60 -2.36
C ALA A 151 -16.59 -12.37 -3.85
N GLU A 152 -16.42 -13.45 -4.61
CA GLU A 152 -16.10 -13.38 -6.05
C GLU A 152 -17.06 -12.46 -6.82
N ALA A 153 -18.37 -12.55 -6.55
CA ALA A 153 -19.37 -11.71 -7.20
C ALA A 153 -19.12 -10.21 -6.97
N ALA A 154 -18.81 -9.80 -5.74
CA ALA A 154 -18.52 -8.41 -5.40
C ALA A 154 -17.21 -7.92 -6.04
N VAL A 155 -16.21 -8.80 -6.17
CA VAL A 155 -14.97 -8.48 -6.88
C VAL A 155 -15.25 -8.25 -8.36
N ARG A 156 -16.00 -9.15 -9.01
CA ARG A 156 -16.36 -9.01 -10.42
C ARG A 156 -17.19 -7.76 -10.69
N GLU A 157 -18.11 -7.41 -9.80
CA GLU A 157 -18.88 -6.16 -9.86
C GLU A 157 -17.96 -4.94 -9.78
N CYS A 158 -17.05 -4.89 -8.80
CA CYS A 158 -16.07 -3.81 -8.68
C CYS A 158 -15.12 -3.73 -9.89
N LEU A 159 -14.77 -4.87 -10.49
CA LEU A 159 -14.01 -4.91 -11.73
C LEU A 159 -14.87 -4.49 -12.94
N ALA A 160 -16.18 -4.67 -12.96
CA ALA A 160 -16.99 -4.23 -14.09
C ALA A 160 -17.32 -2.73 -14.04
N ASP A 161 -17.36 -2.14 -12.85
CA ASP A 161 -17.87 -0.78 -12.62
C ASP A 161 -16.75 0.29 -12.53
N PRO A 162 -16.66 1.22 -13.52
CA PRO A 162 -15.72 2.34 -13.49
C PRO A 162 -15.92 3.32 -12.32
N GLU A 163 -17.15 3.47 -11.83
CA GLU A 163 -17.47 4.38 -10.72
C GLU A 163 -16.98 3.82 -9.39
N MET A 164 -17.19 2.51 -9.14
CA MET A 164 -16.58 1.82 -7.99
C MET A 164 -15.05 1.89 -8.05
N ARG A 165 -14.47 1.83 -9.26
CA ARG A 165 -13.03 2.03 -9.46
C ARG A 165 -12.56 3.46 -9.18
N ALA A 166 -13.41 4.47 -9.39
CA ALA A 166 -13.07 5.89 -9.23
C ALA A 166 -13.24 6.43 -7.79
N GLN A 167 -14.08 5.79 -6.96
CA GLN A 167 -14.35 6.22 -5.59
C GLN A 167 -13.09 6.24 -4.70
N THR A 168 -12.04 5.50 -5.05
CA THR A 168 -10.77 5.44 -4.33
C THR A 168 -9.75 6.52 -4.70
N ALA A 169 -9.97 7.27 -5.79
CA ALA A 169 -9.12 8.39 -6.21
C ALA A 169 -9.16 9.60 -5.25
N HIS A 170 -10.09 9.62 -4.30
CA HIS A 170 -10.37 10.78 -3.44
C HIS A 170 -9.48 10.91 -2.19
N GLY A 171 -8.53 9.99 -1.96
CA GLY A 171 -7.56 10.09 -0.86
C GLY A 171 -6.45 11.14 -1.07
N GLY A 172 -6.22 11.59 -2.31
CA GLY A 172 -5.10 12.48 -2.66
C GLY A 172 -5.40 13.98 -2.63
N ARG A 173 -6.67 14.40 -2.77
CA ARG A 173 -7.06 15.83 -2.81
C ARG A 173 -7.97 16.28 -1.67
N ALA A 174 -8.69 15.37 -1.01
CA ALA A 174 -9.41 15.69 0.19
C ALA A 174 -8.49 15.53 1.40
N ARG A 175 -7.83 16.61 1.83
CA ARG A 175 -7.55 16.75 3.27
C ARG A 175 -8.90 16.57 3.97
N PRO A 176 -9.10 15.58 4.86
CA PRO A 176 -10.37 15.44 5.56
C PRO A 176 -10.71 16.78 6.17
N ARG A 177 -11.86 17.35 5.80
CA ARG A 177 -12.33 18.66 6.25
C ARG A 177 -12.82 18.56 7.70
N ALA A 178 -11.96 18.10 8.61
CA ALA A 178 -12.10 18.05 10.06
C ALA A 178 -10.76 17.72 10.72
N TRP A 179 -9.72 18.48 10.37
CA TRP A 179 -8.46 18.55 11.11
C TRP A 179 -8.72 19.24 12.47
N ARG A 180 -9.10 18.47 13.49
CA ARG A 180 -9.11 18.92 14.89
C ARG A 180 -8.63 17.79 15.81
N GLY A 181 -7.70 18.15 16.71
CA GLY A 181 -7.37 17.52 18.00
C GLY A 181 -6.99 16.03 18.00
N GLY A 182 -5.70 15.73 18.18
CA GLY A 182 -5.24 14.42 18.69
C GLY A 182 -4.98 13.30 17.68
N ARG A 183 -4.95 13.58 16.37
CA ARG A 183 -4.66 12.59 15.32
C ARG A 183 -3.23 12.70 14.81
N THR A 184 -2.53 11.57 14.72
CA THR A 184 -1.18 11.46 14.12
C THR A 184 -1.29 10.81 12.75
N THR A 185 -0.76 11.47 11.72
CA THR A 185 -0.72 10.92 10.36
C THR A 185 0.67 10.36 10.07
N LEU A 186 0.71 9.12 9.58
CA LEU A 186 1.94 8.46 9.15
C LEU A 186 1.97 8.40 7.63
N HIS A 187 2.85 9.18 7.02
CA HIS A 187 3.18 9.07 5.60
C HIS A 187 4.30 8.04 5.45
N LEU A 188 4.02 6.90 4.82
CA LEU A 188 5.02 5.85 4.57
C LEU A 188 5.80 6.08 3.27
N GLN A 189 6.04 7.35 2.92
CA GLN A 189 6.79 7.75 1.73
C GLN A 189 8.30 7.83 2.04
N PRO A 190 9.18 7.64 1.03
CA PRO A 190 10.62 7.79 1.22
C PRO A 190 10.96 9.21 1.74
N PRO A 191 12.04 9.37 2.52
CA PRO A 191 12.51 10.71 2.88
C PRO A 191 12.86 11.48 1.60
N HIS A 192 12.25 12.66 1.42
CA HIS A 192 12.42 13.51 0.23
C HIS A 192 13.82 14.14 0.08
N ARG A 193 14.82 13.76 0.88
CA ARG A 193 16.18 14.32 0.80
C ARG A 193 17.23 13.28 1.17
N GLY A 194 18.25 13.17 0.31
CA GLY A 194 19.44 12.36 0.51
C GLY A 194 19.80 11.60 -0.75
N ILE A 195 20.32 12.33 -1.74
CA ILE A 195 21.25 11.82 -2.75
C ILE A 195 22.46 11.27 -2.01
#